data_AF-A0AAW2TKP6-F1
#
_entry.id   AF-A0AAW2TKP6-F1
#
_cell.length_a   1.000
_cell.length_b   1.000
_cell.length_c   1.000
_cell.angle_alpha   90.00
_cell.angle_beta   90.00
_cell.angle_gamma   90.00
#
_symmetry.space_group_name_H-M   'P 1'
#
loop_
_entity.id
_entity.type
_entity.pdbx_description
1 polymer ?
#
loop_
_entity_poly.entity_id
_entity_poly.type
_entity_poly.pdbx_seq_one_letter_code
_entity_poly.pdbx_strand_id
1 'polypeptide(L)' 'MTNEIQNQYDRLDDVPSIMLRMKEVYAVPDRHIRYAATKAFFGTKMTEGSSVQSHGVKMLSLVEKLEDLK' A
#
# COMPACT_ATOMS: atom_id res chain seq x y z
N MET A 1 -17.19 -20.41 21.67
CA MET A 1 -16.54 -19.52 20.69
C MET A 1 -17.41 -19.48 19.47
N THR A 2 -18.30 -18.50 19.41
CA THR A 2 -19.06 -18.25 18.18
C THR A 2 -18.11 -17.47 17.28
N ASN A 3 -17.72 -18.05 16.15
CA ASN A 3 -16.85 -17.35 15.21
C ASN A 3 -17.71 -16.29 14.50
N GLU A 4 -17.85 -15.13 15.14
CA GLU A 4 -18.69 -14.01 14.68
C GLU A 4 -18.35 -13.61 13.25
N ILE A 5 -17.07 -13.72 12.89
CA ILE A 5 -16.58 -13.51 11.53
C ILE A 5 -17.19 -14.53 10.57
N GLN A 6 -17.16 -15.81 10.93
CA GLN A 6 -17.71 -16.90 10.11
C GLN A 6 -19.22 -16.76 9.90
N ASN A 7 -19.95 -16.36 10.95
CA ASN A 7 -21.39 -16.12 10.90
C ASN A 7 -21.77 -14.88 10.04
N GLN A 8 -20.85 -13.92 9.91
CA GLN A 8 -21.01 -12.77 9.00
C GLN A 8 -20.75 -13.16 7.54
N TYR A 9 -19.82 -14.08 7.28
CA TYR A 9 -19.53 -14.56 5.93
C TYR A 9 -20.55 -15.57 5.40
N ASP A 10 -21.17 -16.38 6.27
CA ASP A 10 -22.27 -17.29 5.89
C ASP A 10 -23.54 -16.54 5.41
N ARG A 11 -23.63 -15.23 5.65
CA ARG A 11 -24.75 -14.36 5.24
C ARG A 11 -24.46 -13.50 4.00
N LEU A 12 -23.25 -13.59 3.45
CA LEU A 12 -22.85 -12.85 2.26
C LEU A 12 -23.17 -13.68 1.01
N ASP A 13 -24.40 -13.56 0.50
CA ASP A 13 -24.88 -14.33 -0.66
C ASP A 13 -24.26 -13.91 -2.01
N ASP A 14 -23.49 -12.81 -2.06
CA ASP A 14 -22.97 -12.23 -3.31
C ASP A 14 -21.43 -12.04 -3.27
N VAL A 15 -20.75 -12.62 -4.26
CA VAL A 15 -19.28 -12.64 -4.41
C VAL A 15 -18.62 -11.24 -4.35
N PRO A 16 -19.16 -10.19 -4.99
CA PRO A 16 -18.67 -8.81 -4.85
C PRO A 16 -18.65 -8.30 -3.41
N SER A 17 -19.62 -8.69 -2.58
CA SER A 17 -19.71 -8.24 -1.19
C SER A 17 -18.62 -8.88 -0.32
N ILE A 18 -18.28 -10.15 -0.58
CA ILE A 18 -17.15 -10.84 0.05
C ILE A 18 -15.82 -10.18 -0.37
N MET A 19 -15.65 -9.88 -1.66
CA MET A 19 -14.45 -9.22 -2.18
C MET A 19 -14.25 -7.82 -1.58
N LEU A 20 -15.33 -7.04 -1.45
CA LEU A 20 -15.27 -5.72 -0.82
C LEU A 20 -14.83 -5.83 0.63
N ARG A 21 -15.40 -6.77 1.39
CA ARG A 21 -15.04 -6.96 2.80
C ARG A 21 -13.61 -7.45 2.99
N MET A 22 -13.14 -8.35 2.13
CA MET A 22 -11.72 -8.73 2.09
C MET A 22 -10.83 -7.52 1.80
N LYS A 23 -11.22 -6.67 0.85
CA LYS A 23 -10.50 -5.43 0.55
C LYS A 23 -10.47 -4.49 1.75
N GLU A 24 -11.54 -4.39 2.54
CA GLU A 24 -11.57 -3.56 3.74
C GLU A 24 -10.74 -4.13 4.90
N VAL A 25 -10.81 -5.44 5.13
CA VAL A 25 -10.11 -6.13 6.23
C VAL A 25 -8.60 -6.22 5.97
N TYR A 26 -8.22 -6.45 4.70
CA TYR A 26 -6.83 -6.59 4.27
C TYR A 26 -6.30 -5.36 3.54
N ALA A 27 -7.07 -4.29 3.41
CA ALA A 27 -6.53 -2.99 3.00
C ALA A 27 -5.45 -2.65 4.01
N VAL A 28 -4.19 -2.65 3.55
CA VAL A 28 -3.16 -1.90 4.25
C VAL A 28 -3.70 -0.48 4.37
N PRO A 29 -3.88 0.07 5.58
CA PRO A 29 -4.44 1.40 5.72
C PRO A 29 -3.65 2.33 4.81
N ASP A 30 -4.33 3.20 4.06
CA ASP A 30 -3.68 4.16 3.16
C ASP A 30 -2.51 4.89 3.85
N ARG A 31 -2.68 5.15 5.15
CA ARG A 31 -1.65 5.66 6.07
C ARG A 31 -0.36 4.84 6.12
N HIS A 32 -0.43 3.51 6.16
CA HIS A 32 0.74 2.63 6.17
C HIS A 32 1.46 2.62 4.82
N ILE A 33 0.72 2.60 3.71
CA ILE A 33 1.29 2.67 2.36
C ILE A 33 1.99 4.03 2.18
N ARG A 34 1.31 5.11 2.54
CA ARG A 34 1.83 6.48 2.52
C ARG A 34 3.07 6.64 3.40
N TYR A 35 3.05 6.07 4.60
CA TYR A 35 4.20 6.08 5.50
C TYR A 35 5.39 5.32 4.89
N ALA A 36 5.17 4.13 4.34
CA ALA A 36 6.23 3.33 3.72
C ALA A 36 6.84 4.05 2.50
N ALA A 37 6.01 4.61 1.62
CA ALA A 37 6.46 5.39 0.46
C ALA A 37 7.25 6.64 0.89
N THR A 38 6.73 7.38 1.88
CA THR A 38 7.41 8.57 2.43
C THR A 38 8.75 8.21 3.06
N LYS A 39 8.81 7.14 3.85
CA LYS A 39 10.04 6.64 4.47
C LYS A 39 11.06 6.21 3.42
N ALA A 40 10.64 5.52 2.36
CA ALA A 40 11.52 5.11 1.27
C ALA A 40 12.07 6.33 0.51
N PHE A 41 11.24 7.35 0.26
CA PHE A 41 11.65 8.58 -0.40
C PHE A 41 12.73 9.32 0.40
N PHE A 42 12.44 9.69 1.66
CA PHE A 42 13.40 10.42 2.50
C PHE A 42 14.64 9.59 2.87
N GLY A 43 14.50 8.26 2.92
CA GLY A 43 15.60 7.33 3.18
C GLY A 43 16.49 7.06 1.98
N THR A 44 16.08 7.43 0.76
CA THR A 44 16.87 7.18 -0.44
C THR A 44 18.07 8.12 -0.50
N LYS A 45 19.25 7.57 -0.26
CA LYS A 45 20.53 8.27 -0.43
C LYS A 45 21.16 7.87 -1.76
N MET A 46 21.89 8.82 -2.36
CA MET A 46 22.75 8.52 -3.50
C MET A 46 24.05 7.91 -3.00
N THR A 47 24.44 6.77 -3.56
CA THR A 47 25.73 6.15 -3.26
C THR A 47 26.84 6.99 -3.91
N GLU A 48 27.94 7.22 -3.19
CA GLU A 48 29.09 7.93 -3.75
C GLU A 48 29.63 7.20 -5.00
N GLY A 49 29.96 7.95 -6.05
CA GLY A 49 30.39 7.38 -7.34
C GLY A 49 29.27 6.74 -8.18
N SER A 50 28.01 6.73 -7.72
CA SER A 50 26.88 6.24 -8.52
C SER A 50 26.36 7.27 -9.52
N SER A 51 25.66 6.81 -10.55
CA SER A 51 25.06 7.69 -11.57
C SER A 51 23.95 8.55 -10.97
N VAL A 52 24.08 9.88 -11.15
CA VAL A 52 23.04 10.85 -10.79
C VAL A 52 21.73 10.55 -11.53
N GLN A 53 21.82 10.11 -12.79
CA GLN A 53 20.65 9.82 -13.61
C GLN A 53 19.89 8.60 -13.07
N SER A 54 20.58 7.53 -12.67
CA SER A 54 19.90 6.36 -12.08
C SER A 54 19.28 6.68 -10.73
N HIS A 55 19.94 7.49 -9.92
CA HIS A 55 19.39 8.00 -8.66
C HIS A 55 18.15 8.87 -8.90
N GLY A 56 18.19 9.76 -9.90
CA GLY A 56 17.08 10.61 -10.28
C GLY A 56 15.84 9.83 -10.72
N VAL A 57 16.01 8.80 -11.56
CA VAL A 57 14.90 7.90 -11.97
C VAL A 57 14.30 7.19 -10.75
N LYS A 58 15.14 6.72 -9.82
CA LYS A 58 14.66 6.09 -8.58
C LYS A 58 13.83 7.07 -7.73
N MET A 59 14.31 8.31 -7.57
CA MET A 59 13.59 9.36 -6.84
C MET A 59 12.25 9.69 -7.51
N LEU A 60 12.22 9.85 -8.84
CA LEU A 60 11.00 10.09 -9.61
C LEU A 60 9.95 9.00 -9.38
N SER A 61 10.34 7.73 -9.46
CA SER A 61 9.43 6.60 -9.23
C SER A 61 8.79 6.57 -7.82
N LEU A 62 9.47 7.15 -6.83
CA LEU A 62 8.96 7.27 -5.47
C LEU A 62 8.02 8.47 -5.31
N VAL A 63 8.25 9.55 -6.06
CA VAL A 63 7.34 10.72 -6.12
C VAL A 63 6.04 10.33 -6.80
N GLU A 64 6.08 9.63 -7.93
CA GLU A 64 4.88 9.14 -8.63
C GLU A 64 4.03 8.27 -7.70
N LYS A 65 4.65 7.33 -6.98
CA LYS A 65 3.95 6.52 -5.96
C LYS A 65 3.32 7.34 -4.83
N LEU A 66 3.88 8.49 -4.48
CA LEU A 66 3.31 9.38 -3.46
C LEU A 66 2.17 10.23 -4.02
N GLU A 67 2.22 10.57 -5.31
CA GLU A 67 1.17 11.28 -6.02
C GLU A 67 -0.08 10.40 -6.19
N ASP A 68 0.08 9.11 -6.48
CA ASP A 68 -1.00 8.13 -6.58
C ASP A 68 -1.75 7.88 -5.26
N LEU A 69 -1.17 8.32 -4.13
CA LEU A 69 -1.75 8.19 -2.78
C LEU A 69 -2.43 9.48 -2.30
N LYS A 70 -2.59 10.49 -3.15
CA LYS A 70 -3.34 11.72 -2.81
C LYS A 70 -4.84 11.49 -2.87
#